data_AF-A0A433QY26-F1
#
_entry.id   AF-A0A433QY26-F1
#
_cell.length_a   1.000
_cell.length_b   1.000
_cell.length_c   1.000
_cell.angle_alpha   90.00
_cell.angle_beta   90.00
_cell.angle_gamma   90.00
#
_symmetry.space_group_name_H-M   'P 1'
#
loop_
_entity.id
_entity.type
_entity.pdbx_description
1 polymer ?
#
loop_
_entity_poly.entity_id
_entity_poly.type
_entity_poly.pdbx_seq_one_letter_code
_entity_poly.pdbx_strand_id
1 'polypeptide(L)'
;MYTFMAQSDLENILINRLEQLGVRVERSVTVVGLDINDAEAEAGQSTYPITITLSKPARTGGVSTELVQSRYLIAADGARSFVRKKLAIPFEGVNNEYISGNIDVAGQLKHPDARSLM
;
A
#
# COMPACT_ATOMS: atom_id res chain seq x y z
N MET A 1 -1.27 -29.92 4.54
CA MET A 1 -1.90 -28.59 4.68
C MET A 1 -1.05 -27.64 3.85
N TYR A 2 -1.57 -27.17 2.72
CA TYR A 2 -0.84 -26.25 1.84
C TYR A 2 -0.96 -24.84 2.40
N THR A 3 0.17 -24.15 2.57
CA THR A 3 0.25 -22.78 3.10
C THR A 3 0.14 -21.70 2.02
N PHE A 4 -0.08 -22.10 0.76
CA PHE A 4 -0.20 -21.19 -0.37
C PHE A 4 -1.67 -20.83 -0.62
N MET A 5 -1.98 -19.54 -0.67
CA MET A 5 -3.33 -19.02 -0.96
C MET A 5 -3.22 -17.77 -1.84
N ALA A 6 -4.32 -17.44 -2.54
CA ALA A 6 -4.34 -16.24 -3.35
C ALA A 6 -4.17 -14.99 -2.48
N GLN A 7 -3.44 -14.00 -2.98
CA GLN A 7 -3.21 -12.74 -2.27
C GLN A 7 -4.54 -12.07 -1.88
N SER A 8 -5.56 -12.14 -2.74
CA SER A 8 -6.90 -11.62 -2.45
C SER A 8 -7.54 -12.26 -1.22
N ASP A 9 -7.34 -13.57 -1.01
CA ASP A 9 -7.93 -14.28 0.13
C ASP A 9 -7.24 -13.86 1.43
N LEU A 10 -5.90 -13.75 1.40
CA LEU A 10 -5.14 -13.23 2.53
C LEU A 10 -5.54 -11.79 2.86
N GLU A 11 -5.66 -10.92 1.86
CA GLU A 11 -6.12 -9.54 2.04
C GLU A 11 -7.51 -9.49 2.66
N ASN A 12 -8.45 -10.32 2.20
CA ASN A 12 -9.80 -10.38 2.76
C ASN A 12 -9.79 -10.79 4.24
N ILE A 13 -8.97 -11.77 4.62
CA ILE A 13 -8.79 -12.17 6.02
C ILE A 13 -8.30 -10.99 6.86
N LEU A 14 -7.28 -10.27 6.38
CA LEU A 14 -6.71 -9.12 7.09
C LEU A 14 -7.69 -7.95 7.18
N ILE A 15 -8.43 -7.63 6.11
CA ILE A 15 -9.44 -6.57 6.08
C ILE A 15 -10.58 -6.89 7.05
N ASN A 16 -11.10 -8.12 7.03
CA ASN A 16 -12.13 -8.55 7.98
C ASN A 16 -11.65 -8.41 9.43
N ARG A 17 -10.37 -8.70 9.70
CA ARG A 17 -9.80 -8.51 11.03
C ARG A 17 -9.69 -7.04 11.42
N LEU A 18 -9.31 -6.15 10.48
CA LEU A 18 -9.31 -4.70 10.72
C LEU A 18 -10.72 -4.19 11.07
N GLU A 19 -11.74 -4.65 10.35
CA GLU A 19 -13.12 -4.25 10.64
C GLU A 19 -13.58 -4.69 12.03
N GLN A 20 -13.23 -5.90 12.46
CA GLN A 20 -13.48 -6.37 13.83
C GLN A 20 -12.77 -5.54 14.90
N LEU A 21 -11.67 -4.89 14.55
CA LEU A 21 -10.93 -3.96 15.42
C LEU A 21 -11.43 -2.51 15.29
N GLY A 22 -12.47 -2.26 14.49
CA GLY A 22 -13.05 -0.93 14.29
C GLY A 22 -12.32 -0.06 13.25
N VAL A 23 -11.41 -0.65 12.46
CA VAL A 23 -10.65 0.05 11.41
C VAL A 23 -11.21 -0.34 10.04
N ARG A 24 -11.36 0.64 9.14
CA ARG A 24 -11.79 0.42 7.76
C ARG A 24 -10.73 0.87 6.78
N VAL A 25 -10.61 0.16 5.66
CA VAL A 25 -9.74 0.54 4.56
C VAL A 25 -10.52 1.44 3.61
N GLU A 26 -10.09 2.70 3.49
CA GLU A 26 -10.59 3.60 2.43
C GLU A 26 -9.88 3.29 1.11
N ARG A 27 -10.65 2.99 0.06
CA ARG A 27 -10.15 2.68 -1.29
C ARG A 27 -10.44 3.82 -2.25
N SER A 28 -9.78 3.78 -3.41
CA SER A 28 -9.86 4.84 -4.43
C SER A 28 -9.37 6.19 -3.90
N VAL A 29 -8.32 6.15 -3.10
CA VAL A 29 -7.68 7.33 -2.50
C VAL A 29 -6.20 7.29 -2.87
N THR A 30 -5.66 8.41 -3.34
CA THR A 30 -4.24 8.54 -3.68
C THR A 30 -3.63 9.71 -2.94
N VAL A 31 -2.45 9.51 -2.34
CA VAL A 31 -1.66 10.60 -1.77
C VAL A 31 -1.04 11.43 -2.89
N VAL A 32 -1.30 12.73 -2.89
CA VAL A 32 -0.80 13.68 -3.90
C VAL A 32 0.08 14.79 -3.30
N GLY A 33 0.06 14.93 -1.98
CA GLY A 33 0.85 15.92 -1.24
C GLY A 33 1.22 15.40 0.15
N LEU A 34 2.39 15.83 0.62
CA LEU A 34 2.92 15.55 1.94
C LEU A 34 3.76 16.74 2.38
N ASP A 35 3.43 17.27 3.55
CA ASP A 35 4.14 18.34 4.24
C ASP A 35 4.37 17.93 5.69
N ILE A 36 5.56 18.24 6.23
CA ILE A 36 5.96 17.91 7.59
C ILE A 36 6.45 19.20 8.25
N ASN A 37 5.78 19.61 9.32
CA ASN A 37 6.17 20.77 10.11
C ASN A 37 7.07 20.33 11.28
N ASP A 38 8.39 20.47 11.09
CA ASP A 38 9.40 20.06 12.07
C ASP A 38 9.27 20.82 13.41
N ALA A 39 8.91 22.10 13.37
CA ALA A 39 8.73 22.89 14.59
C ALA A 39 7.57 22.36 15.46
N GLU A 40 6.48 21.92 14.82
CA GLU A 40 5.39 21.25 15.52
C GLU A 40 5.76 19.85 15.98
N ALA A 41 6.59 19.12 15.24
CA ALA A 41 7.06 17.80 15.63
C ALA A 41 7.92 17.85 16.90
N GLU A 42 8.73 18.89 17.05
CA GLU A 42 9.58 19.13 18.23
C GLU A 42 8.79 19.64 19.45
N ALA A 43 7.63 20.27 19.24
CA ALA A 43 6.78 20.83 20.31
C ALA A 43 6.08 19.78 21.21
N GLY A 44 6.19 18.48 20.89
CA GLY A 44 5.80 17.37 21.77
C GLY A 44 4.49 16.66 21.41
N GLN A 45 4.04 15.76 22.31
CA GLN A 45 3.08 14.67 22.05
C GLN A 45 1.62 15.05 21.69
N SER A 46 1.30 16.34 21.48
CA SER A 46 -0.07 16.80 21.19
C SER A 46 -0.27 17.53 19.86
N THR A 47 0.76 17.61 19.01
CA THR A 47 0.66 18.26 17.69
C THR A 47 0.33 17.25 16.58
N TYR A 48 -0.05 17.74 15.40
CA TYR A 48 -0.29 16.94 14.19
C TYR A 48 0.64 17.42 13.06
N PRO A 49 1.96 17.20 13.17
CA PRO A 49 2.95 17.85 12.33
C PRO A 49 2.90 17.40 10.87
N ILE A 50 2.23 16.30 10.55
CA ILE A 50 2.18 15.75 9.20
C ILE A 50 0.85 16.13 8.55
N THR A 51 0.92 16.88 7.46
CA THR A 51 -0.23 17.20 6.60
C THR A 51 -0.16 16.40 5.31
N ILE A 52 -1.18 15.60 5.04
CA ILE A 52 -1.31 14.76 3.85
C ILE A 52 -2.42 15.33 2.96
N THR A 53 -2.13 15.48 1.67
CA THR A 53 -3.13 15.82 0.66
C THR A 53 -3.55 14.56 -0.08
N LEU A 54 -4.83 14.22 0.02
CA LEU A 54 -5.45 13.07 -0.61
C LEU A 54 -6.29 13.51 -1.81
N SER A 55 -6.23 12.72 -2.87
CA SER A 55 -7.10 12.82 -4.05
C SER A 55 -8.09 11.66 -4.02
N LYS A 56 -9.38 11.99 -4.10
CA LYS A 56 -10.51 11.04 -4.07
C LYS A 56 -11.48 11.33 -5.21
N PRO A 57 -12.24 10.34 -5.72
CA PRO A 57 -13.35 10.59 -6.63
C PRO A 57 -14.42 11.47 -5.97
N ALA A 58 -14.83 12.55 -6.65
CA ALA A 58 -15.90 13.41 -6.17
C ALA A 58 -17.28 12.76 -6.40
N ARG A 59 -18.22 12.98 -5.48
CA ARG A 59 -19.59 12.43 -5.56
C ARG A 59 -20.35 12.87 -6.82
N THR A 60 -20.05 14.07 -7.32
CA THR A 60 -20.67 14.66 -8.52
C THR A 60 -19.89 14.35 -9.81
N GLY A 61 -18.90 13.46 -9.76
CA GLY A 61 -17.95 13.23 -10.83
C GLY A 61 -16.74 14.17 -10.75
N GLY A 62 -15.58 13.68 -11.21
CA GLY A 62 -14.30 14.39 -11.10
C GLY A 62 -13.49 14.00 -9.86
N VAL A 63 -12.56 14.87 -9.47
CA VAL A 63 -11.63 14.64 -8.35
C VAL A 63 -11.90 15.67 -7.26
N SER A 64 -11.97 15.20 -6.01
CA SER A 64 -11.99 16.02 -4.80
C SER A 64 -10.68 15.87 -4.04
N THR A 65 -10.23 16.95 -3.41
CA THR A 65 -9.05 16.98 -2.56
C THR A 65 -9.45 17.01 -1.09
N GLU A 66 -8.76 16.24 -0.26
CA GLU A 66 -8.93 16.21 1.19
C GLU A 66 -7.58 16.43 1.89
N LEU A 67 -7.58 17.23 2.94
CA LEU A 67 -6.41 17.43 3.80
C LEU A 67 -6.58 16.65 5.09
N VAL A 68 -5.59 15.83 5.41
CA VAL A 68 -5.56 15.03 6.63
C VAL A 68 -4.34 15.41 7.44
N GLN A 69 -4.55 15.81 8.69
CA GLN A 69 -3.48 16.04 9.64
C GLN A 69 -3.31 14.82 10.54
N SER A 70 -2.06 14.40 10.75
CA SER A 70 -1.74 13.20 11.52
C SER A 70 -0.48 13.38 12.36
N ARG A 71 -0.36 12.54 13.39
CA ARG A 71 0.85 12.45 14.23
C ARG A 71 1.92 11.58 13.58
N TYR A 72 1.47 10.53 12.92
CA TYR A 72 2.32 9.51 12.31
C TYR A 72 1.75 9.12 10.95
N LEU A 73 2.65 8.88 10.01
CA LEU A 73 2.34 8.34 8.69
C LEU A 73 3.13 7.04 8.50
N ILE A 74 2.41 5.94 8.24
CA ILE A 74 3.01 4.67 7.85
C ILE A 74 2.81 4.51 6.35
N ALA A 75 3.90 4.59 5.57
CA ALA A 75 3.86 4.47 4.12
C ALA A 75 4.03 3.01 3.68
N ALA A 76 2.94 2.40 3.22
CA ALA A 76 2.90 1.06 2.63
C ALA A 76 2.47 1.10 1.14
N ASP A 77 2.94 2.11 0.40
CA ASP A 77 2.51 2.46 -0.97
C ASP A 77 3.37 1.83 -2.09
N GLY A 78 4.05 0.72 -1.77
CA GLY A 78 4.68 -0.19 -2.73
C GLY A 78 5.98 0.31 -3.38
N ALA A 79 6.47 -0.44 -4.37
CA ALA A 79 7.80 -0.22 -4.96
C ALA A 79 7.98 1.19 -5.58
N ARG A 80 6.91 1.78 -6.12
CA ARG A 80 6.92 3.12 -6.72
C ARG A 80 6.54 4.25 -5.74
N SER A 81 6.52 3.96 -4.45
CA SER A 81 6.15 4.84 -3.32
C SER A 81 6.33 6.32 -3.59
N PHE A 82 5.24 7.07 -3.43
CA PHE A 82 5.21 8.53 -3.45
C PHE A 82 5.90 9.07 -2.19
N VAL A 83 5.58 8.52 -1.02
CA VAL A 83 6.08 9.03 0.27
C VAL A 83 7.60 8.90 0.36
N ARG A 84 8.16 7.73 0.01
CA ARG A 84 9.61 7.50 0.00
C ARG A 84 10.34 8.53 -0.86
N LYS A 85 9.83 8.77 -2.08
CA LYS A 85 10.41 9.75 -3.02
C LYS A 85 10.30 11.17 -2.48
N LYS A 86 9.16 11.52 -1.88
CA LYS A 86 8.91 12.86 -1.33
C LYS A 86 9.83 13.17 -0.15
N LEU A 87 10.21 12.16 0.63
CA LEU A 87 11.19 12.23 1.71
C LEU A 87 12.65 12.07 1.25
N ALA A 88 12.90 12.00 -0.06
CA ALA A 88 14.23 11.79 -0.64
C ALA A 88 14.97 10.54 -0.10
N ILE A 89 14.23 9.51 0.32
CA ILE A 89 14.82 8.25 0.79
C ILE A 89 15.28 7.45 -0.45
N PRO A 90 16.57 7.13 -0.57
CA PRO A 90 17.10 6.41 -1.72
C PRO A 90 16.57 4.97 -1.77
N PHE A 91 16.47 4.43 -2.99
CA PHE A 91 16.13 3.03 -3.24
C PHE A 91 17.17 2.46 -4.21
N GLU A 92 18.32 2.12 -3.65
CA GLU A 92 19.47 1.66 -4.42
C GLU A 92 19.28 0.21 -4.85
N GLY A 93 19.61 -0.06 -6.12
CA GLY A 93 19.54 -1.38 -6.70
C GLY A 93 19.98 -1.33 -8.15
N VAL A 94 20.46 -2.46 -8.65
CA VAL A 94 20.70 -2.65 -10.08
C VAL A 94 19.47 -3.27 -10.71
N ASN A 95 19.05 -2.73 -11.85
CA ASN A 95 18.03 -3.36 -12.65
C ASN A 95 18.66 -4.53 -13.40
N ASN A 96 18.00 -5.68 -13.37
CA ASN A 96 18.37 -6.83 -14.18
C ASN A 96 17.44 -6.85 -15.41
N GLU A 97 17.95 -7.30 -16.56
CA GLU A 97 17.16 -7.37 -17.80
C GLU A 97 16.30 -8.65 -17.92
N TYR A 98 16.17 -9.42 -16.84
CA TYR A 98 15.33 -10.61 -16.83
C TYR A 98 13.84 -10.24 -16.81
N ILE A 99 13.12 -10.70 -17.83
CA ILE A 99 11.66 -10.58 -17.91
C ILE A 99 11.07 -11.96 -17.62
N SER A 100 10.19 -12.03 -16.62
CA SER A 100 9.43 -13.23 -16.30
C SER A 100 7.93 -13.02 -16.55
N GLY A 101 7.23 -14.11 -16.86
CA GLY A 101 5.77 -14.16 -16.93
C GLY A 101 5.24 -15.13 -15.89
N ASN A 102 4.17 -14.76 -15.20
CA ASN A 102 3.46 -15.61 -14.25
C ASN A 102 2.08 -15.97 -14.82
N ILE A 103 1.68 -17.23 -14.70
CA ILE A 103 0.38 -17.73 -15.17
C ILE A 103 -0.18 -18.67 -14.12
N ASP A 104 -1.41 -18.38 -13.66
CA ASP A 104 -2.18 -19.30 -12.84
C ASP A 104 -3.03 -20.21 -13.75
N VAL A 105 -2.81 -21.52 -13.67
CA VAL A 105 -3.46 -22.50 -14.55
C VAL A 105 -4.24 -23.53 -13.73
N ALA A 106 -5.54 -23.63 -13.98
CA ALA A 106 -6.34 -24.76 -13.55
C ALA A 106 -6.18 -25.91 -14.55
N GLY A 107 -5.29 -26.86 -14.28
CA GLY A 107 -5.07 -27.99 -15.18
C GLY A 107 -4.10 -29.03 -14.65
N GLN A 108 -3.98 -30.12 -15.41
CA GLN A 108 -2.97 -31.16 -15.16
C GLN A 108 -1.79 -30.98 -16.10
N LEU A 109 -0.61 -30.80 -15.53
CA LEU A 109 0.65 -30.83 -16.28
C LEU A 109 1.20 -32.25 -16.27
N LYS A 110 1.70 -32.72 -17.41
CA LYS A 110 2.31 -34.06 -17.55
C LYS A 110 3.75 -34.13 -17.02
N HIS A 111 4.28 -33.02 -16.50
CA HIS A 111 5.62 -32.99 -15.93
C HIS A 111 5.66 -33.79 -14.61
N PRO A 112 6.66 -34.65 -14.37
CA PRO A 112 6.73 -35.49 -13.16
C PRO A 112 6.67 -34.68 -11.86
N ASP A 113 7.25 -33.48 -11.87
CA ASP A 113 7.30 -32.59 -10.70
C ASP A 113 6.21 -31.51 -10.68
N ALA A 114 5.18 -31.62 -11.51
CA ALA A 114 4.12 -30.62 -11.60
C ALA A 114 3.45 -30.30 -10.25
N ARG A 115 3.48 -31.24 -9.31
CA ARG A 115 2.91 -31.09 -7.95
C ARG A 115 3.92 -30.69 -6.88
N SER A 116 5.21 -30.74 -7.18
CA SER A 116 6.25 -30.19 -6.29
C SER A 116 6.45 -28.69 -6.49
N LEU A 117 5.79 -28.12 -7.50
CA LEU A 117 5.79 -26.71 -7.87
C LEU A 117 4.52 -25.96 -7.38
N MET A 118 3.64 -26.64 -6.63
CA MET A 118 2.39 -26.10 -6.08
C MET A 118 2.42 -26.01 -4.55
#